data_AF-K1GN03-F1
#
_entry.id   AF-K1GN03-F1
#
_cell.length_a   1.000
_cell.length_b   1.000
_cell.length_c   1.000
_cell.angle_alpha   90.00
_cell.angle_beta   90.00
_cell.angle_gamma   90.00
#
_symmetry.space_group_name_H-M   'P 1'
#
loop_
_entity.id
_entity.type
_entity.pdbx_description
1 polymer ?
#
loop_
_entity_poly.entity_id
_entity_poly.type
_entity_poly.pdbx_seq_one_letter_code
_entity_poly.pdbx_strand_id
1 'polypeptide(L)'
;MIIAILISIHLLADFLFQTSAYSERKRQVLSTSFLHSFIYFIIFVAILSPIFEIKKIILFSLIISASHFFINVIKNKLEKIFPQRRLQFLFFSFNQLLHFIVILIFYYILNLENFTSQLYIDLKDCEYFKTFILYITVFSIILDPASVLIRKLFISISPKTYPKAYSEELKAGNIIGKLERTIIAILL
;
A
#
# COMPACT_ATOMS: atom_id res chain seq x y z
N MET A 1 -0.85 -8.02 -16.15
CA MET A 1 -2.03 -7.33 -15.56
C MET A 1 -2.28 -7.75 -14.11
N ILE A 2 -2.25 -9.05 -13.79
CA ILE A 2 -2.46 -9.55 -12.41
C ILE A 2 -1.56 -8.86 -11.37
N ILE A 3 -0.25 -8.77 -11.62
CA ILE A 3 0.67 -8.12 -10.68
C ILE A 3 0.26 -6.66 -10.41
N ALA A 4 -0.19 -5.93 -11.42
CA ALA A 4 -0.67 -4.56 -11.26
C ALA A 4 -1.93 -4.49 -10.38
N ILE A 5 -2.86 -5.44 -10.53
CA ILE A 5 -4.05 -5.59 -9.67
C ILE A 5 -3.60 -5.85 -8.21
N LEU A 6 -2.69 -6.79 -8.00
CA LEU A 6 -2.19 -7.14 -6.66
C LEU A 6 -1.49 -5.95 -5.97
N ILE A 7 -0.64 -5.24 -6.69
CA ILE A 7 0.04 -4.04 -6.19
C ILE A 7 -0.97 -2.93 -5.89
N SER A 8 -1.95 -2.72 -6.78
CA SER A 8 -2.99 -1.70 -6.57
C SER A 8 -3.79 -1.96 -5.31
N ILE A 9 -4.24 -3.20 -5.11
CA ILE A 9 -5.02 -3.58 -3.92
C ILE A 9 -4.16 -3.47 -2.66
N HIS A 10 -2.88 -3.84 -2.73
CA HIS A 10 -1.94 -3.63 -1.61
C HIS A 10 -1.85 -2.15 -1.23
N LEU A 11 -1.58 -1.27 -2.20
CA LEU A 11 -1.42 0.16 -1.95
C LEU A 11 -2.71 0.79 -1.43
N LEU A 12 -3.85 0.44 -2.03
CA LEU A 12 -5.15 0.91 -1.57
C LEU A 12 -5.43 0.42 -0.14
N ALA A 13 -5.20 -0.85 0.16
CA ALA A 13 -5.41 -1.41 1.51
C ALA A 13 -4.47 -0.78 2.55
N ASP A 14 -3.18 -0.65 2.25
CA ASP A 14 -2.18 -0.14 3.19
C ASP A 14 -2.31 1.36 3.44
N PHE A 15 -2.72 2.17 2.45
CA PHE A 15 -2.77 3.63 2.58
C PHE A 15 -4.18 4.20 2.79
N LEU A 16 -5.23 3.67 2.15
CA LEU A 16 -6.59 4.17 2.38
C LEU A 16 -7.13 3.75 3.76
N PHE A 17 -6.80 2.53 4.20
CA PHE A 17 -7.31 1.98 5.46
C PHE A 17 -6.33 2.10 6.64
N GLN A 18 -5.20 2.81 6.46
CA GLN A 18 -4.25 3.12 7.52
C GLN A 18 -4.09 4.64 7.67
N THR A 19 -5.07 5.28 8.32
CA THR A 19 -5.02 6.73 8.58
C THR A 19 -3.81 7.13 9.45
N SER A 20 -3.41 8.40 9.41
CA SER A 20 -2.28 8.90 10.22
C SER A 20 -2.48 8.68 11.72
N ALA A 21 -3.71 8.86 12.21
CA ALA A 21 -4.08 8.58 13.61
C ALA A 21 -3.97 7.07 13.94
N TYR A 22 -4.32 6.21 12.99
CA TYR A 22 -4.17 4.78 13.13
C TYR A 22 -2.68 4.37 13.19
N SER A 23 -1.85 4.94 12.33
CA SER A 23 -0.40 4.68 12.31
C SER A 23 0.29 5.11 13.61
N GLU A 24 -0.18 6.17 14.27
CA GLU A 24 0.37 6.64 15.54
C GLU A 24 -0.04 5.71 16.70
N ARG A 25 -1.31 5.28 16.73
CA ARG A 25 -1.81 4.28 17.69
C ARG A 25 -1.17 2.91 17.50
N LYS A 26 -0.87 2.51 16.26
CA LYS A 26 -0.17 1.26 15.87
C LYS A 26 1.24 1.16 16.48
N ARG A 27 1.91 2.30 16.72
CA ARG A 27 3.21 2.32 17.41
C ARG A 27 3.07 2.02 18.91
N GLN A 28 1.92 2.26 19.51
CA GLN A 28 1.70 2.11 20.95
C GLN A 28 1.03 0.77 21.29
N VAL A 29 0.13 0.27 20.44
CA VAL A 29 -0.71 -0.89 20.73
C VAL A 29 -0.63 -1.94 19.61
N LEU A 30 -0.20 -3.16 19.96
CA LEU A 30 -0.06 -4.28 19.02
C LEU A 30 -1.40 -4.71 18.41
N SER A 31 -2.50 -4.64 19.18
CA SER A 31 -3.84 -5.00 18.69
C SER A 31 -4.28 -4.13 17.51
N THR A 32 -3.81 -2.89 17.43
CA THR A 32 -4.05 -2.01 16.28
C THR A 32 -3.25 -2.47 15.05
N SER A 33 -2.09 -3.10 15.20
CA SER A 33 -1.43 -3.73 14.03
C SER A 33 -2.20 -4.95 13.52
N PHE A 34 -2.75 -5.74 14.46
CA PHE A 34 -3.51 -6.94 14.14
C PHE A 34 -4.83 -6.63 13.42
N LEU A 35 -5.61 -5.67 13.95
CA LEU A 35 -6.88 -5.26 13.34
C LEU A 35 -6.72 -4.79 11.89
N HIS A 36 -5.68 -4.01 11.59
CA HIS A 36 -5.45 -3.58 10.22
C HIS A 36 -5.04 -4.74 9.32
N SER A 37 -4.24 -5.67 9.81
CA SER A 37 -3.89 -6.86 9.05
C SER A 37 -5.13 -7.72 8.75
N PHE A 38 -6.08 -7.78 9.69
CA PHE A 38 -7.37 -8.45 9.49
C PHE A 38 -8.26 -7.73 8.47
N ILE A 39 -8.35 -6.39 8.52
CA ILE A 39 -9.04 -5.59 7.50
C ILE A 39 -8.39 -5.81 6.13
N TYR A 40 -7.07 -5.79 6.07
CA TYR A 40 -6.29 -6.06 4.87
C TYR A 40 -6.62 -7.44 4.28
N PHE A 41 -6.72 -8.48 5.12
CA PHE A 41 -7.17 -9.82 4.70
C PHE A 41 -8.56 -9.79 4.06
N ILE A 42 -9.54 -9.15 4.71
CA ILE A 42 -10.91 -9.06 4.20
C ILE A 42 -10.94 -8.35 2.84
N ILE A 43 -10.22 -7.23 2.70
CA ILE A 43 -10.16 -6.47 1.44
C ILE A 43 -9.56 -7.32 0.32
N PHE A 44 -8.46 -8.02 0.60
CA PHE A 44 -7.82 -8.90 -0.38
C PHE A 44 -8.77 -10.00 -0.85
N VAL A 45 -9.44 -10.69 0.08
CA VAL A 45 -10.41 -11.74 -0.29
C VAL A 45 -11.59 -11.16 -1.08
N ALA A 46 -12.16 -10.04 -0.61
CA ALA A 46 -13.33 -9.44 -1.24
C ALA A 46 -13.05 -9.00 -2.69
N ILE A 47 -11.91 -8.35 -2.95
CA ILE A 47 -11.58 -7.81 -4.27
C ILE A 47 -11.03 -8.90 -5.21
N LEU A 48 -10.27 -9.87 -4.70
CA LEU A 48 -9.63 -10.89 -5.55
C LEU A 48 -10.52 -12.10 -5.83
N SER A 49 -11.54 -12.37 -4.99
CA SER A 49 -12.44 -13.51 -5.18
C SER A 49 -13.19 -13.56 -6.51
N PRO A 50 -13.58 -12.44 -7.16
CA PRO A 50 -14.18 -12.49 -8.49
C PRO A 50 -13.16 -12.78 -9.61
N ILE A 51 -11.87 -12.54 -9.36
CA ILE A 51 -10.80 -12.58 -10.37
C ILE A 51 -10.08 -13.94 -10.36
N PHE A 52 -10.11 -14.66 -9.24
CA PHE A 52 -9.36 -15.90 -9.03
C PHE A 52 -10.19 -16.95 -8.31
N GLU A 53 -9.71 -18.19 -8.32
CA GLU A 53 -10.32 -19.26 -7.54
C GLU A 53 -10.31 -18.96 -6.02
N ILE A 54 -11.48 -19.05 -5.41
CA ILE A 54 -11.71 -18.65 -4.01
C ILE A 54 -10.77 -19.35 -3.02
N LYS A 55 -10.52 -20.66 -3.19
CA LYS A 55 -9.66 -21.45 -2.27
C LYS A 55 -8.22 -20.93 -2.27
N LYS A 56 -7.69 -20.62 -3.45
CA LYS A 56 -6.34 -20.09 -3.63
C LYS A 56 -6.23 -18.67 -3.09
N ILE A 57 -7.24 -17.85 -3.28
CA ILE A 57 -7.24 -16.46 -2.77
C ILE A 57 -7.34 -16.40 -1.26
N ILE A 58 -8.13 -17.26 -0.62
CA ILE A 58 -8.17 -17.29 0.86
C ILE A 58 -6.77 -17.60 1.39
N LEU A 59 -6.09 -18.61 0.84
CA LEU A 59 -4.73 -18.96 1.23
C LEU A 59 -3.73 -17.83 0.95
N PHE A 60 -3.75 -17.27 -0.25
CA PHE A 60 -2.87 -16.15 -0.63
C PHE A 60 -3.09 -14.94 0.28
N SER A 61 -4.34 -14.52 0.47
CA SER A 61 -4.68 -13.36 1.30
C SER A 61 -4.27 -13.56 2.75
N LEU A 62 -4.39 -14.78 3.29
CA LEU A 62 -3.94 -15.12 4.63
C LEU A 62 -2.42 -14.97 4.76
N ILE A 63 -1.65 -15.51 3.80
CA ILE A 63 -0.20 -15.42 3.78
C ILE A 63 0.27 -13.96 3.68
N ILE A 64 -0.31 -13.18 2.77
CA ILE A 64 0.09 -11.77 2.58
C ILE A 64 -0.30 -10.94 3.80
N SER A 65 -1.49 -11.14 4.37
CA SER A 65 -1.93 -10.43 5.59
C SER A 65 -1.04 -10.77 6.80
N ALA A 66 -0.73 -12.06 7.00
CA ALA A 66 0.18 -12.49 8.06
C ALA A 66 1.58 -11.88 7.86
N SER A 67 2.11 -11.93 6.64
CA SER A 67 3.38 -11.30 6.31
C SER A 67 3.36 -9.80 6.59
N HIS A 68 2.26 -9.11 6.21
CA HIS A 68 2.07 -7.68 6.43
C HIS A 68 2.10 -7.31 7.90
N PHE A 69 1.44 -8.13 8.74
CA PHE A 69 1.48 -7.98 10.20
C PHE A 69 2.92 -8.06 10.72
N PHE A 70 3.65 -9.13 10.40
CA PHE A 70 5.01 -9.34 10.91
C PHE A 70 5.99 -8.26 10.45
N ILE A 71 5.96 -7.91 9.16
CA ILE A 71 6.81 -6.87 8.57
C ILE A 71 6.58 -5.53 9.29
N ASN A 72 5.32 -5.15 9.49
CA ASN A 72 4.99 -3.91 10.18
C ASN A 72 5.38 -3.92 11.65
N VAL A 73 5.26 -5.06 12.35
CA VAL A 73 5.70 -5.20 13.74
C VAL A 73 7.21 -5.03 13.84
N ILE A 74 7.98 -5.64 12.93
CA ILE A 74 9.44 -5.51 12.87
C ILE A 74 9.83 -4.06 12.61
N LYS A 75 9.24 -3.42 11.59
CA LYS A 75 9.44 -2.00 11.30
C LYS A 75 9.17 -1.12 12.52
N ASN A 76 8.04 -1.32 13.20
CA ASN A 76 7.68 -0.53 14.38
C ASN A 76 8.68 -0.69 15.53
N LYS A 77 9.24 -1.90 15.72
CA LYS A 77 10.31 -2.13 16.69
C LYS A 77 11.60 -1.41 16.29
N LEU A 78 12.01 -1.49 15.02
CA LEU A 78 13.20 -0.80 14.50
C LEU A 78 13.08 0.72 14.61
N GLU A 79 11.93 1.30 14.27
CA GLU A 79 11.68 2.74 14.38
C GLU A 79 11.71 3.25 15.84
N LYS A 80 11.40 2.39 16.83
CA LYS A 80 11.54 2.71 18.26
C LYS A 80 12.99 2.69 18.72
N ILE A 81 13.78 1.74 18.23
CA ILE A 81 15.20 1.60 18.59
C ILE A 81 16.03 2.71 17.93
N PHE A 82 15.72 3.05 16.68
CA PHE A 82 16.47 4.04 15.91
C PHE A 82 15.57 5.24 15.53
N PRO A 83 15.43 6.24 16.42
CA PRO A 83 14.52 7.37 16.20
C PRO A 83 15.03 8.39 15.17
N GLN A 84 16.21 8.20 14.57
CA GLN A 84 16.81 9.14 13.63
C GLN A 84 15.94 9.31 12.37
N ARG A 85 15.67 10.57 11.98
CA ARG A 85 14.76 10.90 10.85
C ARG A 85 15.13 10.19 9.54
N ARG A 86 16.42 10.14 9.21
CA ARG A 86 16.93 9.47 8.00
C ARG A 86 16.65 7.97 8.01
N LEU A 87 16.85 7.31 9.15
CA LEU A 87 16.57 5.88 9.32
C LEU A 87 15.06 5.60 9.24
N GLN A 88 14.21 6.48 9.77
CA GLN A 88 12.76 6.33 9.64
C GLN A 88 12.27 6.38 8.18
N PHE A 89 12.89 7.22 7.34
CA PHE A 89 12.61 7.22 5.91
C PHE A 89 13.07 5.92 5.23
N LEU A 90 14.26 5.44 5.57
CA LEU A 90 14.78 4.17 5.05
C LEU A 90 13.91 2.99 5.48
N PHE A 91 13.54 2.88 6.75
CA PHE A 91 12.67 1.81 7.24
C PHE A 91 11.30 1.85 6.57
N PHE A 92 10.72 3.03 6.34
CA PHE A 92 9.49 3.13 5.57
C PHE A 92 9.65 2.60 4.14
N SER A 93 10.72 3.01 3.45
CA SER A 93 10.97 2.61 2.06
C SER A 93 11.24 1.11 1.93
N PHE A 94 12.10 0.56 2.79
CA PHE A 94 12.38 -0.89 2.84
C PHE A 94 11.15 -1.71 3.23
N ASN A 95 10.30 -1.19 4.12
CA ASN A 95 9.05 -1.86 4.48
C ASN A 95 8.10 -2.01 3.29
N GLN A 96 7.93 -0.96 2.47
CA GLN A 96 7.10 -1.04 1.27
C GLN A 96 7.70 -1.98 0.21
N LEU A 97 9.03 -1.93 0.02
CA LEU A 97 9.73 -2.86 -0.87
C LEU A 97 9.55 -4.32 -0.42
N LEU A 98 9.65 -4.59 0.88
CA LEU A 98 9.49 -5.94 1.41
C LEU A 98 8.07 -6.47 1.18
N HIS A 99 7.04 -5.63 1.33
CA HIS A 99 5.66 -6.02 1.01
C HIS A 99 5.50 -6.38 -0.47
N PHE A 100 6.06 -5.58 -1.39
CA PHE A 100 6.04 -5.89 -2.82
C PHE A 100 6.77 -7.20 -3.15
N ILE A 101 7.94 -7.43 -2.54
CA ILE A 101 8.70 -8.66 -2.72
C ILE A 101 7.88 -9.86 -2.25
N VAL A 102 7.24 -9.78 -1.08
CA VAL A 102 6.39 -10.87 -0.57
C VAL A 102 5.22 -11.16 -1.52
N ILE A 103 4.53 -10.13 -2.02
CA ILE A 103 3.45 -10.29 -3.00
C ILE A 103 3.97 -10.99 -4.26
N LEU A 104 5.12 -10.57 -4.78
CA LEU A 104 5.71 -11.14 -6.00
C LEU A 104 6.15 -12.59 -5.80
N ILE A 105 6.82 -12.89 -4.69
CA ILE A 105 7.26 -14.25 -4.34
C ILE A 105 6.06 -15.18 -4.28
N PHE A 106 5.01 -14.82 -3.52
CA PHE A 106 3.85 -15.69 -3.37
C PHE A 106 2.95 -15.73 -4.60
N TYR A 107 2.96 -14.70 -5.45
CA TYR A 107 2.35 -14.76 -6.78
C TYR A 107 2.93 -15.94 -7.60
N TYR A 108 4.25 -16.06 -7.64
CA TYR A 108 4.93 -17.13 -8.38
C TYR A 108 4.84 -18.49 -7.67
N ILE A 109 5.06 -18.55 -6.35
CA ILE A 109 5.00 -19.82 -5.59
C ILE A 109 3.62 -20.48 -5.69
N LEU A 110 2.54 -19.68 -5.60
CA LEU A 110 1.18 -20.20 -5.68
C LEU A 110 0.65 -20.30 -7.12
N ASN A 111 1.45 -19.88 -8.09
CA ASN A 111 1.15 -19.92 -9.51
C ASN A 111 -0.25 -19.33 -9.83
N LEU A 112 -0.52 -18.13 -9.29
CA LEU A 112 -1.86 -17.54 -9.33
C LEU A 112 -2.42 -17.34 -10.75
N GLU A 113 -1.53 -17.19 -11.73
CA GLU A 113 -1.90 -17.05 -13.14
C GLU A 113 -2.72 -18.24 -13.66
N ASN A 114 -2.44 -19.45 -13.17
CA ASN A 114 -3.16 -20.66 -13.59
C ASN A 114 -4.49 -20.86 -12.84
N PHE A 115 -4.80 -20.01 -11.86
CA PHE A 115 -6.01 -20.11 -11.03
C PHE A 115 -6.91 -18.88 -11.17
N THR A 116 -6.87 -18.21 -12.33
CA THR A 116 -7.79 -17.11 -12.67
C THR A 116 -9.20 -17.63 -12.92
N SER A 117 -10.21 -16.84 -12.56
CA SER A 117 -11.62 -17.15 -12.82
C SER A 117 -11.98 -16.99 -14.30
N GLN A 118 -13.10 -17.58 -14.71
CA GLN A 118 -13.65 -17.37 -16.06
C GLN A 118 -13.94 -15.88 -16.33
N LEU A 119 -14.47 -15.17 -15.32
CA LEU A 119 -14.71 -13.73 -15.41
C LEU A 119 -13.45 -12.96 -15.79
N TYR A 120 -12.30 -13.27 -15.17
CA TYR A 120 -11.04 -12.63 -15.54
C TYR A 120 -10.62 -12.99 -16.96
N ILE A 121 -10.77 -14.25 -17.38
CA ILE A 121 -10.43 -14.71 -18.73
C ILE A 121 -11.25 -13.95 -19.78
N ASP A 122 -12.54 -13.75 -19.54
CA ASP A 122 -13.44 -13.04 -20.46
C ASP A 122 -13.09 -11.54 -20.54
N LEU A 123 -12.65 -10.94 -19.43
CA LEU A 123 -12.32 -9.52 -19.36
C LEU A 123 -10.89 -9.18 -19.78
N LYS A 124 -9.93 -10.12 -19.66
CA LYS A 124 -8.50 -9.79 -19.74
C LYS A 124 -8.09 -9.19 -21.09
N ASP A 125 -8.79 -9.57 -22.16
CA ASP A 125 -8.50 -9.15 -23.53
C ASP A 125 -9.26 -7.88 -23.94
N CYS A 126 -10.25 -7.45 -23.14
CA CYS A 126 -10.98 -6.20 -23.35
C CYS A 126 -10.07 -4.98 -23.08
N GLU A 127 -9.95 -4.09 -24.07
CA GLU A 127 -9.11 -2.89 -23.97
C GLU A 127 -9.57 -1.93 -22.86
N TYR A 128 -10.89 -1.77 -22.68
CA TYR A 128 -11.44 -0.97 -21.60
C TYR A 128 -11.06 -1.52 -20.23
N PHE A 129 -11.02 -2.84 -20.07
CA PHE A 129 -10.60 -3.47 -18.82
C PHE A 129 -9.11 -3.24 -18.54
N LYS A 130 -8.24 -3.42 -19.54
CA LYS A 130 -6.80 -3.12 -19.43
C LYS A 130 -6.56 -1.66 -19.02
N THR A 131 -7.25 -0.75 -19.70
CA THR A 131 -7.18 0.70 -19.43
C THR A 131 -7.68 1.02 -18.03
N PHE A 132 -8.79 0.43 -17.60
CA PHE A 132 -9.32 0.60 -16.25
C PHE A 132 -8.31 0.14 -15.18
N ILE A 133 -7.71 -1.04 -15.33
CA ILE A 133 -6.69 -1.53 -14.38
C ILE A 133 -5.45 -0.62 -14.37
N LEU A 134 -5.04 -0.10 -15.53
CA LEU A 134 -3.95 0.87 -15.61
C LEU A 134 -4.26 2.13 -14.79
N TYR A 135 -5.44 2.74 -14.98
CA TYR A 135 -5.85 3.92 -14.21
C TYR A 135 -5.92 3.63 -12.72
N ILE A 136 -6.52 2.52 -12.29
CA ILE A 136 -6.54 2.11 -10.89
C ILE A 136 -5.13 1.99 -10.33
N THR A 137 -4.21 1.40 -11.11
CA THR A 137 -2.80 1.27 -10.70
C THR A 137 -2.13 2.64 -10.54
N VAL A 138 -2.27 3.52 -11.53
CA VAL A 138 -1.71 4.87 -11.50
C VAL A 138 -2.26 5.65 -10.30
N PHE A 139 -3.58 5.69 -10.12
CA PHE A 139 -4.21 6.39 -9.00
C PHE A 139 -3.81 5.80 -7.65
N SER A 140 -3.68 4.48 -7.54
CA SER A 140 -3.22 3.84 -6.30
C SER A 140 -1.82 4.33 -5.90
N ILE A 141 -0.95 4.65 -6.85
CA ILE A 141 0.42 5.13 -6.60
C ILE A 141 0.45 6.63 -6.30
N ILE A 142 -0.19 7.45 -7.15
CA ILE A 142 0.01 8.91 -7.12
C ILE A 142 -0.73 9.62 -5.99
N LEU A 143 -1.75 9.00 -5.39
CA LEU A 143 -2.53 9.60 -4.32
C LEU A 143 -1.77 9.57 -2.99
N ASP A 144 -2.15 8.71 -2.05
CA ASP A 144 -1.56 8.65 -0.72
C ASP A 144 -0.12 8.10 -0.68
N PRO A 145 0.24 7.02 -1.40
CA PRO A 145 1.58 6.46 -1.29
C PRO A 145 2.68 7.44 -1.70
N ALA A 146 2.54 8.06 -2.87
CA ALA A 146 3.48 9.10 -3.33
C ALA A 146 3.54 10.28 -2.36
N SER A 147 2.39 10.75 -1.87
CA SER A 147 2.34 11.88 -0.92
C SER A 147 3.05 11.58 0.39
N VAL A 148 2.85 10.38 0.94
CA VAL A 148 3.50 9.94 2.19
C VAL A 148 5.01 9.79 1.99
N LEU A 149 5.44 9.23 0.85
CA LEU A 149 6.84 9.08 0.50
C LEU A 149 7.53 10.45 0.39
N ILE A 150 6.94 11.37 -0.39
CA ILE A 150 7.44 12.74 -0.57
C ILE A 150 7.54 13.45 0.78
N ARG A 151 6.48 13.39 1.60
CA ARG A 151 6.48 13.98 2.94
C ARG A 151 7.60 13.44 3.83
N LYS A 152 7.79 12.11 3.85
CA LYS A 152 8.86 11.47 4.65
C LYS A 152 10.25 11.85 4.12
N LEU A 153 10.42 11.97 2.81
CA LEU A 153 11.66 12.43 2.20
C LEU A 153 12.00 13.87 2.62
N PHE A 154 11.05 14.80 2.52
CA PHE A 154 11.25 16.20 2.95
C PHE A 154 11.59 16.31 4.44
N ILE A 155 10.93 15.53 5.30
CA ILE A 155 11.23 15.50 6.74
C ILE A 155 12.64 14.95 7.02
N SER A 156 13.10 13.98 6.21
CA SER A 156 14.42 13.35 6.35
C SER A 156 15.57 14.30 5.99
N ILE A 157 15.39 15.15 4.97
CA ILE A 157 16.42 16.08 4.50
C ILE A 157 16.37 17.44 5.21
N SER A 158 15.24 17.80 5.82
CA SER A 158 15.13 19.12 6.45
C SER A 158 15.94 19.23 7.74
N PRO A 159 16.78 20.29 7.88
CA PRO A 159 17.54 20.56 9.09
C PRO A 159 16.69 21.14 10.22
N LYS A 160 15.44 21.57 9.97
CA LYS A 160 14.62 22.30 10.95
C LYS A 160 13.76 21.35 11.78
N THR A 161 13.62 21.64 13.08
CA THR A 161 12.57 21.10 13.94
C THR A 161 11.36 22.00 13.77
N TYR A 162 10.32 21.48 13.12
CA TYR A 162 9.22 22.31 12.67
C TYR A 162 8.20 22.61 13.78
N PRO A 163 7.82 23.88 14.01
CA PRO A 163 6.72 24.23 14.91
C PRO A 163 5.36 23.80 14.34
N LYS A 164 4.32 23.72 15.17
CA LYS A 164 2.98 23.23 14.82
C LYS A 164 2.36 23.90 13.57
N ALA A 165 2.65 25.16 13.29
CA ALA A 165 2.17 25.89 12.11
C ALA A 165 2.61 25.24 10.77
N TYR A 166 3.81 24.66 10.72
CA TYR A 166 4.29 23.93 9.55
C TYR A 166 3.48 22.64 9.27
N SER A 167 2.78 22.11 10.28
CA SER A 167 1.92 20.93 10.08
C SER A 167 0.69 21.24 9.24
N GLU A 168 0.20 22.48 9.24
CA GLU A 168 -0.92 22.92 8.41
C GLU A 168 -0.46 23.23 6.98
N GLU A 169 0.69 23.89 6.81
CA GLU A 169 1.32 24.08 5.50
C GLU A 169 1.62 22.75 4.80
N LEU A 170 2.11 21.75 5.54
CA LEU A 170 2.32 20.40 5.02
C LEU A 170 1.01 19.72 4.60
N LYS A 171 -0.12 20.01 5.25
CA LYS A 171 -1.43 19.47 4.85
C LYS A 171 -1.91 20.13 3.56
N ALA A 172 -1.76 21.44 3.43
CA ALA A 172 -2.09 22.17 2.21
C ALA A 172 -1.24 21.69 1.03
N GLY A 173 0.09 21.58 1.21
CA GLY A 173 1.00 21.04 0.19
C GLY A 173 0.69 19.59 -0.22
N ASN A 174 0.24 18.75 0.72
CA ASN A 174 -0.23 17.39 0.41
C ASN A 174 -1.46 17.41 -0.51
N ILE A 175 -2.44 18.27 -0.23
CA ILE A 175 -3.66 18.38 -1.05
C ILE A 175 -3.32 18.92 -2.43
N ILE A 176 -2.53 20.00 -2.51
CA ILE A 176 -2.09 20.60 -3.79
C ILE A 176 -1.34 19.57 -4.63
N GLY A 177 -0.35 18.89 -4.05
CA GLY A 177 0.44 17.91 -4.78
C GLY A 177 -0.38 16.70 -5.26
N LYS A 178 -1.42 16.28 -4.53
CA LYS A 178 -2.35 15.25 -5.01
C LYS A 178 -3.17 15.76 -6.19
N LEU A 179 -3.74 16.98 -6.09
CA LEU A 179 -4.50 17.60 -7.18
C LEU A 179 -3.67 17.71 -8.45
N GLU A 180 -2.45 18.22 -8.36
CA GLU A 180 -1.54 18.35 -9.51
C GLU A 180 -1.28 17.01 -10.20
N ARG A 181 -0.91 15.98 -9.43
CA ARG A 181 -0.65 14.64 -10.00
C ARG A 181 -1.92 14.02 -10.58
N THR A 182 -3.08 14.23 -9.98
CA THR A 182 -4.37 13.78 -10.51
C THR A 182 -4.70 14.47 -11.83
N ILE A 183 -4.51 15.79 -11.94
CA ILE A 183 -4.72 16.53 -13.18
C ILE A 183 -3.78 16.00 -14.28
N ILE A 184 -2.49 15.86 -13.98
CA ILE A 184 -1.51 15.32 -14.93
C ILE A 184 -1.88 13.91 -15.39
N ALA A 185 -2.31 13.04 -14.48
CA ALA A 185 -2.67 11.66 -14.81
C ALA A 185 -3.97 11.52 -15.62
N ILE A 186 -4.85 12.53 -15.60
CA ILE A 186 -6.08 12.55 -16.42
C ILE A 186 -5.80 13.15 -17.80
N LEU A 187 -4.86 14.10 -17.90
CA LEU A 187 -4.53 14.81 -19.12
C LEU A 187 -3.49 14.10 -20.02
N LEU A 188 -2.76 13.12 -19.47
CA LEU A 188 -1.85 12.22 -20.20
C LEU A 188 -2.58 10.97 -20.69
#